data_AF-A0A439DI59-F1
#
_entry.id   AF-A0A439DI59-F1
#
_cell.length_a   1.000
_cell.length_b   1.000
_cell.length_c   1.000
_cell.angle_alpha   90.00
_cell.angle_beta   90.00
_cell.angle_gamma   90.00
#
_symmetry.space_group_name_H-M   'P 1'
#
loop_
_entity.id
_entity.type
_entity.pdbx_description
1 polymer ?
#
loop_
_entity_poly.entity_id
_entity_poly.type
_entity_poly.pdbx_seq_one_letter_code
_entity_poly.pdbx_strand_id
1 'polypeptide(L)'
;MVSQLDENTVRLMLATFATLSTPTQASIRRAITLAYQEQVTSERVIDFSDFSRRAWHVLNTSEYTQGSGSKQYEASFEARSEVIGCIEAIGKEAAVDSSYGTKLSALETLRKIAKTILLAGDTLGREVRMEFQHETCLADIMVCIADSMTPDEQLRAGATADAKGSLATKLEWVCDETAAHCLAGVEGLRHVLALLTTGAPESDGDSDSSEEAEY
;
A
#
# COMPACT_ATOMS: atom_id res chain seq x y z
N MET A 1 -34.63 -2.51 -11.19
CA MET A 1 -35.13 -3.90 -11.09
C MET A 1 -34.03 -4.88 -10.72
N VAL A 2 -32.88 -4.92 -11.41
CA VAL A 2 -31.75 -5.79 -11.01
C VAL A 2 -31.04 -5.28 -9.73
N SER A 3 -31.05 -3.97 -9.50
CA SER A 3 -30.43 -3.29 -8.35
C SER A 3 -31.04 -3.58 -6.97
N GLN A 4 -32.16 -4.32 -6.90
CA GLN A 4 -32.77 -4.72 -5.63
C GLN A 4 -32.46 -6.18 -5.25
N LEU A 5 -31.72 -6.90 -6.10
CA LEU A 5 -31.33 -8.28 -5.85
C LEU A 5 -29.97 -8.32 -5.15
N ASP A 6 -29.85 -9.16 -4.14
CA ASP A 6 -28.58 -9.39 -3.46
C ASP A 6 -27.59 -10.11 -4.39
N GLU A 7 -26.30 -9.92 -4.12
CA GLU A 7 -25.20 -10.40 -4.96
C GLU A 7 -25.24 -11.93 -5.17
N ASN A 8 -25.68 -12.70 -4.16
CA ASN A 8 -25.78 -14.15 -4.27
C ASN A 8 -26.92 -14.56 -5.20
N THR A 9 -28.06 -13.88 -5.12
CA THR A 9 -29.17 -14.08 -6.07
C THR A 9 -28.76 -13.73 -7.49
N VAL A 10 -28.00 -12.63 -7.69
CA VAL A 10 -27.48 -12.25 -9.02
C VAL A 10 -26.50 -13.30 -9.55
N ARG A 11 -25.57 -13.79 -8.73
CA ARG A 11 -24.62 -14.86 -9.11
C ARG A 11 -25.33 -16.16 -9.46
N LEU A 12 -26.31 -16.58 -8.66
CA LEU A 12 -27.08 -17.80 -8.90
C LEU A 12 -27.91 -17.70 -10.19
N MET A 13 -28.52 -16.54 -10.44
CA MET A 13 -29.24 -16.28 -11.68
C MET A 13 -28.30 -16.32 -12.89
N LEU A 14 -27.14 -15.66 -12.84
CA LEU A 14 -26.15 -15.70 -13.93
C LEU A 14 -25.65 -17.12 -14.20
N ALA A 15 -25.37 -17.92 -13.16
CA ALA A 15 -24.99 -19.31 -13.30
C ALA A 15 -26.10 -20.15 -13.96
N THR A 16 -27.35 -19.93 -13.54
CA THR A 16 -28.51 -20.63 -14.11
C THR A 16 -28.73 -20.22 -15.58
N PHE A 17 -28.70 -18.93 -15.90
CA PHE A 17 -28.87 -18.43 -17.26
C PHE A 17 -27.73 -18.86 -18.20
N ALA A 18 -26.51 -19.02 -17.69
CA ALA A 18 -25.39 -19.57 -18.45
C ALA A 18 -25.62 -21.03 -18.89
N THR A 19 -26.46 -21.79 -18.18
CA THR A 19 -26.81 -23.18 -18.55
C THR A 19 -28.00 -23.28 -19.50
N LEU A 20 -28.81 -22.22 -19.61
CA LEU A 20 -30.08 -22.25 -20.36
C LEU A 20 -29.91 -21.94 -21.85
N SER A 21 -28.87 -21.20 -22.25
CA SER A 21 -28.62 -20.97 -23.68
C SER A 21 -27.15 -20.71 -24.01
N THR A 22 -26.69 -21.27 -25.13
CA THR A 22 -25.34 -21.07 -25.68
C THR A 22 -25.01 -19.60 -25.97
N PRO A 23 -25.94 -18.78 -26.52
CA PRO A 23 -25.70 -17.35 -26.69
C PRO A 23 -25.52 -16.60 -25.36
N THR A 24 -26.31 -16.91 -24.33
CA THR A 24 -26.18 -16.31 -23.01
C THR A 24 -24.88 -16.72 -22.33
N GLN A 25 -24.48 -17.99 -22.44
CA GLN A 25 -23.19 -18.49 -21.97
C GLN A 25 -22.02 -17.76 -22.63
N ALA A 26 -22.09 -17.54 -23.95
CA ALA A 26 -21.06 -16.82 -24.70
C ALA A 26 -20.98 -15.34 -24.26
N SER A 27 -22.12 -14.68 -24.04
CA SER A 27 -22.18 -13.30 -23.55
C SER A 27 -21.65 -13.14 -22.13
N ILE A 28 -21.99 -14.05 -21.21
CA ILE A 28 -21.47 -14.07 -19.83
C ILE A 28 -19.95 -14.32 -19.86
N ARG A 29 -19.49 -15.32 -20.62
CA ARG A 29 -18.06 -15.60 -20.76
C ARG A 29 -17.31 -14.42 -21.38
N ARG A 30 -17.90 -13.73 -22.36
CA ARG A 30 -17.35 -12.51 -22.95
C ARG A 30 -17.29 -11.37 -21.93
N ALA A 31 -18.32 -11.16 -21.11
CA ALA A 31 -18.30 -10.15 -20.06
C ALA A 31 -17.24 -10.45 -18.99
N ILE A 32 -17.10 -11.70 -18.56
CA ILE A 32 -16.02 -12.15 -17.66
C ILE A 32 -14.65 -11.96 -18.32
N THR A 33 -14.52 -12.32 -19.60
CA THR A 33 -13.26 -12.16 -20.35
C THR A 33 -12.92 -10.69 -20.54
N LEU A 34 -13.90 -9.82 -20.79
CA LEU A 34 -13.70 -8.38 -20.90
C LEU A 34 -13.35 -7.75 -19.55
N ALA A 35 -14.01 -8.13 -18.45
CA ALA A 35 -13.63 -7.70 -17.11
C ALA A 35 -12.23 -8.17 -16.71
N TYR A 36 -11.89 -9.42 -17.06
CA TYR A 36 -10.55 -9.97 -16.87
C TYR A 36 -9.52 -9.32 -17.81
N GLN A 37 -9.90 -8.96 -19.03
CA GLN A 37 -9.04 -8.25 -19.97
C GLN A 37 -8.87 -6.79 -19.56
N GLU A 38 -9.88 -6.07 -19.07
CA GLU A 38 -9.70 -4.74 -18.46
C GLU A 38 -8.75 -4.82 -17.24
N GLN A 39 -8.86 -5.87 -16.43
CA GLN A 39 -7.91 -6.15 -15.34
C GLN A 39 -6.49 -6.52 -15.79
N VAL A 40 -6.31 -7.06 -17.01
CA VAL A 40 -5.01 -7.54 -17.52
C VAL A 40 -4.38 -6.57 -18.54
N THR A 41 -5.18 -5.75 -19.23
CA THR A 41 -4.74 -4.84 -20.31
C THR A 41 -4.30 -3.47 -19.80
N SER A 42 -4.72 -3.08 -18.59
CA SER A 42 -3.90 -2.24 -17.71
C SER A 42 -3.04 -3.23 -16.91
N GLU A 43 -1.72 -3.22 -16.90
CA GLU A 43 -0.95 -2.50 -15.89
C GLU A 43 0.54 -2.87 -16.11
N ARG A 44 1.36 -1.95 -16.61
CA ARG A 44 2.82 -2.11 -16.45
C ARG A 44 3.10 -1.90 -14.95
N VAL A 45 3.15 -3.00 -14.20
CA VAL A 45 3.48 -2.96 -12.77
C VAL A 45 4.90 -2.42 -12.62
N ILE A 46 5.05 -1.36 -11.84
CA ILE A 46 6.36 -0.81 -11.49
C ILE A 46 6.86 -1.58 -10.26
N ASP A 47 8.01 -2.24 -10.40
CA ASP A 47 8.71 -2.86 -9.27
C ASP A 47 9.58 -1.83 -8.56
N PHE A 48 9.35 -1.63 -7.26
CA PHE A 48 10.11 -0.70 -6.43
C PHE A 48 11.19 -1.37 -5.59
N SER A 49 11.43 -2.68 -5.75
CA SER A 49 12.32 -3.47 -4.90
C SER A 49 13.74 -2.88 -4.79
N ASP A 50 14.25 -2.24 -5.85
CA ASP A 50 15.54 -1.57 -5.88
C ASP A 50 15.66 -0.45 -4.84
N PHE A 51 14.59 0.31 -4.56
CA PHE A 51 14.60 1.34 -3.53
C PHE A 51 14.79 0.76 -2.13
N SER A 52 14.16 -0.38 -1.82
CA SER A 52 14.38 -1.06 -0.54
C SER A 52 15.81 -1.57 -0.39
N ARG A 53 16.42 -2.06 -1.48
CA ARG A 53 17.82 -2.51 -1.50
C ARG A 53 18.78 -1.34 -1.31
N ARG A 54 18.48 -0.19 -1.93
CA ARG A 54 19.27 1.03 -1.82
C ARG A 54 19.21 1.60 -0.40
N ALA A 55 18.02 1.71 0.20
CA ALA A 55 17.87 2.13 1.60
C ALA A 55 18.59 1.18 2.56
N TRP A 56 18.53 -0.14 2.30
CA TRP A 56 19.30 -1.11 3.07
C TRP A 56 20.80 -0.90 2.94
N HIS A 57 21.32 -0.70 1.72
CA HIS A 57 22.74 -0.44 1.49
C HIS A 57 23.20 0.83 2.24
N VAL A 58 22.45 1.93 2.13
CA VAL A 58 22.73 3.20 2.82
C VAL A 58 22.94 2.98 4.32
N LEU A 59 22.08 2.19 4.97
CA LEU A 59 22.09 2.02 6.42
C LEU A 59 22.94 0.86 6.93
N ASN A 60 23.37 -0.08 6.08
CA ASN A 60 24.02 -1.31 6.51
C ASN A 60 25.40 -1.58 5.88
N THR A 61 25.68 -1.06 4.69
CA THR A 61 26.92 -1.42 3.96
C THR A 61 27.62 -0.25 3.26
N SER A 62 27.05 0.95 3.30
CA SER A 62 27.64 2.15 2.69
C SER A 62 28.86 2.65 3.44
N GLU A 63 29.56 3.61 2.86
CA GLU A 63 30.58 4.43 3.48
C GLU A 63 30.12 5.12 4.77
N TYR A 64 28.81 5.43 4.90
CA TYR A 64 28.25 6.05 6.11
C TYR A 64 28.33 5.14 7.33
N THR A 65 28.39 3.82 7.10
CA THR A 65 28.56 2.83 8.18
C THR A 65 30.01 2.69 8.63
N GLN A 66 30.97 3.27 7.90
CA GLN A 66 32.39 3.10 8.17
C GLN A 66 32.92 4.15 9.16
N GLY A 67 33.92 3.77 9.94
CA GLY A 67 34.61 4.67 10.85
C GLY A 67 34.03 4.72 12.26
N SER A 68 34.42 5.75 13.02
CA SER A 68 33.98 5.93 14.41
C SER A 68 32.54 6.45 14.49
N GLY A 69 31.90 6.27 15.64
CA GLY A 69 30.54 6.78 15.87
C GLY A 69 30.38 8.29 15.61
N SER A 70 31.42 9.11 15.87
CA SER A 70 31.40 10.54 15.55
C SER A 70 31.30 10.81 14.04
N LYS A 71 31.98 10.01 13.21
CA LYS A 71 31.88 10.13 11.74
C LYS A 71 30.54 9.65 11.24
N GLN A 72 30.02 8.57 11.82
CA GLN A 72 28.68 8.07 11.51
C GLN A 72 27.59 9.08 11.88
N TYR A 73 27.75 9.79 13.01
CA TYR A 73 26.87 10.89 13.40
C TYR A 73 26.88 12.01 12.36
N GLU A 74 28.06 12.48 11.95
CA GLU A 74 28.19 13.51 10.90
C GLU A 74 27.55 13.09 9.58
N ALA A 75 27.70 11.81 9.19
CA ALA A 75 27.14 11.26 7.95
C ALA A 75 25.65 10.89 8.02
N SER A 76 25.03 10.93 9.22
CA SER A 76 23.66 10.46 9.41
C SER A 76 22.62 11.30 8.66
N PHE A 77 22.89 12.59 8.48
CA PHE A 77 21.98 13.50 7.78
C PHE A 77 21.92 13.20 6.28
N GLU A 78 23.06 12.96 5.63
CA GLU A 78 23.12 12.50 4.24
C GLU A 78 22.46 11.13 4.07
N ALA A 79 22.77 10.18 4.96
CA ALA A 79 22.15 8.85 4.93
C ALA A 79 20.62 8.91 5.06
N ARG A 80 20.10 9.70 6.01
CA ARG A 80 18.67 10.00 6.15
C ARG A 80 18.10 10.55 4.85
N SER A 81 18.75 11.56 4.27
CA SER A 81 18.28 12.23 3.06
C SER A 81 18.19 11.28 1.86
N GLU A 82 19.13 10.35 1.71
CA GLU A 82 19.06 9.31 0.69
C GLU A 82 17.91 8.33 0.89
N VAL A 83 17.63 7.94 2.15
CA VAL A 83 16.49 7.08 2.47
C VAL A 83 15.17 7.78 2.18
N ILE A 84 15.03 9.06 2.55
CA ILE A 84 13.86 9.88 2.20
C ILE A 84 13.70 9.99 0.68
N GLY A 85 14.79 10.22 -0.05
CA GLY A 85 14.75 10.25 -1.51
C GLY A 85 14.29 8.91 -2.14
N CYS A 86 14.51 7.77 -1.47
CA CYS A 86 13.91 6.50 -1.89
C CYS A 86 12.39 6.48 -1.68
N ILE A 87 11.94 6.94 -0.50
CA ILE A 87 10.52 6.96 -0.11
C ILE A 87 9.72 7.89 -1.03
N GLU A 88 10.20 9.11 -1.25
CA GLU A 88 9.55 10.11 -2.10
C GLU A 88 9.50 9.69 -3.56
N ALA A 89 10.55 9.03 -4.07
CA ALA A 89 10.55 8.50 -5.43
C ALA A 89 9.46 7.44 -5.63
N ILE A 90 9.27 6.54 -4.66
CA ILE A 90 8.17 5.57 -4.68
C ILE A 90 6.82 6.31 -4.68
N GLY A 91 6.63 7.28 -3.78
CA GLY A 91 5.37 8.03 -3.69
C GLY A 91 5.03 8.80 -4.98
N LYS A 92 6.05 9.32 -5.67
CA LYS A 92 5.87 10.02 -6.94
C LYS A 92 5.47 9.08 -8.08
N GLU A 93 6.00 7.87 -8.11
CA GLU A 93 5.74 6.88 -9.17
C GLU A 93 4.48 6.05 -8.89
N ALA A 94 4.11 5.85 -7.63
CA ALA A 94 2.88 5.18 -7.20
C ALA A 94 1.72 6.18 -7.07
N ALA A 95 1.41 6.88 -8.15
CA ALA A 95 0.30 7.84 -8.21
C ALA A 95 -1.07 7.20 -7.92
N VAL A 96 -2.06 8.01 -7.55
CA VAL A 96 -3.43 7.58 -7.19
C VAL A 96 -4.11 6.76 -8.28
N ASP A 97 -3.83 7.05 -9.55
CA ASP A 97 -4.35 6.35 -10.73
C ASP A 97 -3.51 5.14 -11.15
N SER A 98 -2.47 4.80 -10.38
CA SER A 98 -1.64 3.64 -10.64
C SER A 98 -2.44 2.34 -10.52
N SER A 99 -1.98 1.41 -11.32
CA SER A 99 -2.13 -0.03 -11.19
C SER A 99 -2.22 -0.55 -9.73
N TYR A 100 -3.14 -1.49 -9.45
CA TYR A 100 -3.17 -2.25 -8.20
C TYR A 100 -1.80 -2.89 -7.92
N GLY A 101 -1.21 -3.54 -8.93
CA GLY A 101 0.10 -4.16 -8.80
C GLY A 101 1.21 -3.17 -8.43
N THR A 102 1.20 -1.98 -9.01
CA THR A 102 2.14 -0.88 -8.67
C THR A 102 1.92 -0.40 -7.24
N LYS A 103 0.67 -0.16 -6.82
CA LYS A 103 0.34 0.25 -5.45
C LYS A 103 0.77 -0.80 -4.42
N LEU A 104 0.52 -2.07 -4.70
CA LEU A 104 0.96 -3.19 -3.85
C LEU A 104 2.49 -3.27 -3.76
N SER A 105 3.18 -3.22 -4.90
CA SER A 105 4.66 -3.16 -4.98
C SER A 105 5.23 -2.01 -4.15
N ALA A 106 4.60 -0.84 -4.21
CA ALA A 106 4.99 0.34 -3.43
C ALA A 106 4.80 0.12 -1.92
N LEU A 107 3.62 -0.32 -1.47
CA LEU A 107 3.34 -0.59 -0.05
C LEU A 107 4.30 -1.63 0.54
N GLU A 108 4.57 -2.72 -0.19
CA GLU A 108 5.53 -3.72 0.26
C GLU A 108 6.94 -3.15 0.41
N THR A 109 7.35 -2.31 -0.54
CA THR A 109 8.68 -1.70 -0.58
C THR A 109 8.84 -0.66 0.52
N LEU A 110 7.86 0.21 0.73
CA LEU A 110 7.85 1.19 1.82
C LEU A 110 7.91 0.49 3.19
N ARG A 111 7.12 -0.57 3.38
CA ARG A 111 7.18 -1.42 4.58
C ARG A 111 8.55 -2.08 4.77
N LYS A 112 9.25 -2.46 3.68
CA LYS A 112 10.64 -2.95 3.73
C LYS A 112 11.62 -1.85 4.14
N ILE A 113 11.49 -0.64 3.62
CA ILE A 113 12.30 0.52 4.02
C ILE A 113 12.08 0.85 5.51
N ALA A 114 10.83 0.88 5.98
CA ALA A 114 10.49 1.06 7.38
C ALA A 114 11.22 0.06 8.28
N LYS A 115 11.14 -1.23 7.93
CA LYS A 115 11.87 -2.29 8.62
C LYS A 115 13.38 -2.07 8.63
N THR A 116 13.96 -1.60 7.52
CA THR A 116 15.40 -1.29 7.46
C THR A 116 15.77 -0.17 8.45
N ILE A 117 14.99 0.91 8.52
CA ILE A 117 15.22 2.03 9.46
C ILE A 117 15.16 1.52 10.91
N LEU A 118 14.12 0.73 11.23
CA LEU A 118 13.91 0.18 12.56
C LEU A 118 15.05 -0.75 13.00
N LEU A 119 15.56 -1.59 12.09
CA LEU A 119 16.61 -2.55 12.40
C LEU A 119 18.04 -2.03 12.23
N ALA A 120 18.24 -0.80 11.74
CA ALA A 120 19.57 -0.25 11.49
C ALA A 120 20.42 -0.21 12.78
N GLY A 121 21.62 -0.77 12.74
CA GLY A 121 22.52 -0.83 13.89
C GLY A 121 23.33 0.45 14.10
N ASP A 122 24.27 0.36 15.03
CA ASP A 122 25.34 1.33 15.29
C ASP A 122 24.88 2.78 15.55
N THR A 123 25.82 3.73 15.52
CA THR A 123 25.52 5.15 15.74
C THR A 123 24.69 5.69 14.58
N LEU A 124 25.04 5.32 13.34
CA LEU A 124 24.30 5.74 12.14
C LEU A 124 22.80 5.42 12.23
N GLY A 125 22.44 4.16 12.49
CA GLY A 125 21.05 3.74 12.54
C GLY A 125 20.27 4.38 13.68
N ARG A 126 20.93 4.62 14.83
CA ARG A 126 20.33 5.38 15.93
C ARG A 126 20.00 6.80 15.52
N GLU A 127 20.95 7.54 14.94
CA GLU A 127 20.72 8.93 14.56
C GLU A 127 19.66 9.02 13.45
N VAL A 128 19.69 8.14 12.45
CA VAL A 128 18.64 8.09 11.42
C VAL A 128 17.27 7.81 12.03
N ARG A 129 17.13 6.88 12.98
CA ARG A 129 15.84 6.68 13.68
C ARG A 129 15.39 7.92 14.44
N MET A 130 16.31 8.64 15.08
CA MET A 130 15.99 9.88 15.81
C MET A 130 15.48 10.95 14.84
N GLU A 131 16.11 11.11 13.69
CA GLU A 131 15.62 12.00 12.64
C GLU A 131 14.20 11.62 12.17
N PHE A 132 13.95 10.33 11.96
CA PHE A 132 12.62 9.81 11.61
C PHE A 132 11.55 9.95 12.72
N GLN A 133 11.90 10.45 13.93
CA GLN A 133 10.90 10.88 14.93
C GLN A 133 10.19 12.18 14.54
N HIS A 134 10.70 12.89 13.53
CA HIS A 134 10.14 14.13 13.01
C HIS A 134 9.69 14.02 11.54
N GLU A 135 9.99 12.90 10.87
CA GLU A 135 9.67 12.68 9.46
C GLU A 135 8.41 11.83 9.26
N THR A 136 7.36 12.42 8.70
CA THR A 136 6.09 11.73 8.43
C THR A 136 6.00 11.14 7.03
N CYS A 137 6.93 11.47 6.12
CA CYS A 137 6.83 11.17 4.69
C CYS A 137 6.57 9.68 4.39
N LEU A 138 7.18 8.78 5.15
CA LEU A 138 6.94 7.33 5.02
C LEU A 138 5.47 6.97 5.28
N ALA A 139 4.92 7.44 6.39
CA ALA A 139 3.54 7.15 6.77
C ALA A 139 2.56 7.86 5.83
N ASP A 140 2.81 9.14 5.52
CA ASP A 140 1.95 9.95 4.66
C ASP A 140 1.82 9.34 3.25
N ILE A 141 2.93 8.88 2.67
CA ILE A 141 2.90 8.22 1.36
C ILE A 141 2.19 6.87 1.43
N MET A 142 2.41 6.08 2.47
CA MET A 142 1.69 4.81 2.63
C MET A 142 0.18 5.02 2.79
N VAL A 143 -0.25 6.05 3.53
CA VAL A 143 -1.65 6.47 3.67
C VAL A 143 -2.22 6.85 2.31
N CYS A 144 -1.58 7.76 1.58
CA CYS A 144 -2.02 8.18 0.26
C CYS A 144 -2.20 7.00 -0.71
N ILE A 145 -1.27 6.04 -0.72
CA ILE A 145 -1.38 4.85 -1.58
C ILE A 145 -2.55 3.98 -1.13
N ALA A 146 -2.67 3.67 0.17
CA ALA A 146 -3.71 2.78 0.67
C ALA A 146 -5.13 3.38 0.52
N ASP A 147 -5.29 4.68 0.76
CA ASP A 147 -6.56 5.39 0.55
C ASP A 147 -6.97 5.44 -0.93
N SER A 148 -5.99 5.39 -1.86
CA SER A 148 -6.27 5.33 -3.30
C SER A 148 -6.69 3.94 -3.80
N MET A 149 -6.65 2.92 -2.95
CA MET A 149 -7.10 1.56 -3.27
C MET A 149 -8.57 1.43 -2.90
N THR A 150 -9.32 0.70 -3.73
CA THR A 150 -10.70 0.30 -3.39
C THR A 150 -10.70 -0.61 -2.14
N PRO A 151 -11.83 -0.72 -1.40
CA PRO A 151 -11.91 -1.60 -0.23
C PRO A 151 -11.48 -3.05 -0.54
N ASP A 152 -11.88 -3.59 -1.69
CA ASP A 152 -11.48 -4.92 -2.15
C ASP A 152 -9.97 -5.03 -2.39
N GLU A 153 -9.37 -4.01 -3.02
CA GLU A 153 -7.92 -3.96 -3.23
C GLU A 153 -7.15 -3.86 -1.91
N GLN A 154 -7.65 -3.08 -0.95
CA GLN A 154 -7.04 -2.95 0.38
C GLN A 154 -7.00 -4.31 1.10
N LEU A 155 -8.15 -5.01 1.14
CA LEU A 155 -8.24 -6.35 1.73
C LEU A 155 -7.34 -7.37 1.02
N ARG A 156 -7.33 -7.36 -0.33
CA ARG A 156 -6.45 -8.21 -1.13
C ARG A 156 -4.98 -7.93 -0.88
N ALA A 157 -4.60 -6.66 -0.77
CA ALA A 157 -3.23 -6.25 -0.46
C ALA A 157 -2.82 -6.74 0.94
N GLY A 158 -3.68 -6.52 1.95
CA GLY A 158 -3.43 -6.98 3.32
C GLY A 158 -3.27 -8.49 3.44
N ALA A 159 -4.07 -9.26 2.70
CA ALA A 159 -4.02 -10.72 2.66
C ALA A 159 -2.85 -11.29 1.83
N THR A 160 -2.16 -10.48 1.04
CA THR A 160 -1.01 -10.93 0.22
C THR A 160 0.09 -11.45 1.13
N ALA A 161 0.46 -12.73 0.97
CA ALA A 161 1.35 -13.43 1.89
C ALA A 161 2.54 -14.10 1.19
N ASP A 162 3.66 -14.12 1.91
CA ASP A 162 4.85 -14.90 1.57
C ASP A 162 5.23 -15.82 2.75
N ALA A 163 6.39 -16.46 2.69
CA ALA A 163 6.88 -17.35 3.76
C ALA A 163 7.04 -16.69 5.15
N LYS A 164 7.02 -15.34 5.22
CA LYS A 164 7.17 -14.53 6.44
C LYS A 164 5.83 -13.94 6.92
N GLY A 165 4.71 -14.28 6.27
CA GLY A 165 3.36 -13.83 6.64
C GLY A 165 2.74 -12.84 5.65
N SER A 166 1.53 -12.39 5.99
CA SER A 166 0.77 -11.44 5.18
C SER A 166 1.34 -10.03 5.25
N LEU A 167 1.02 -9.17 4.27
CA LEU A 167 1.40 -7.75 4.31
C LEU A 167 0.86 -7.07 5.57
N ALA A 168 -0.39 -7.35 5.95
CA ALA A 168 -0.97 -6.83 7.18
C ALA A 168 -0.16 -7.25 8.43
N THR A 169 0.19 -8.53 8.58
CA THR A 169 1.00 -9.02 9.72
C THR A 169 2.40 -8.37 9.72
N LYS A 170 3.02 -8.23 8.54
CA LYS A 170 4.34 -7.60 8.41
C LYS A 170 4.29 -6.09 8.68
N LEU A 171 3.14 -5.44 8.48
CA LEU A 171 2.92 -4.02 8.76
C LEU A 171 2.56 -3.78 10.23
N GLU A 172 1.82 -4.70 10.85
CA GLU A 172 1.55 -4.71 12.30
C GLU A 172 2.86 -4.68 13.09
N TRP A 173 3.80 -5.58 12.76
CA TRP A 173 5.14 -5.54 13.36
C TRP A 173 5.85 -4.19 13.16
N VAL A 174 5.71 -3.55 12.00
CA VAL A 174 6.28 -2.22 11.76
C VAL A 174 5.60 -1.15 12.62
N CYS A 175 4.28 -1.23 12.83
CA CYS A 175 3.55 -0.29 13.68
C CYS A 175 4.04 -0.37 15.13
N ASP A 176 4.19 -1.59 15.65
CA ASP A 176 4.64 -1.83 17.03
C ASP A 176 6.06 -1.31 17.26
N GLU A 177 6.98 -1.59 16.33
CA GLU A 177 8.37 -1.14 16.42
C GLU A 177 8.51 0.37 16.20
N THR A 178 7.72 0.96 15.28
CA THR A 178 7.65 2.42 15.09
C THR A 178 7.22 3.10 16.39
N ALA A 179 6.21 2.56 17.07
CA ALA A 179 5.75 3.06 18.36
C ALA A 179 6.82 2.90 19.45
N ALA A 180 7.51 1.75 19.50
CA ALA A 180 8.58 1.49 20.47
C ALA A 180 9.78 2.43 20.31
N HIS A 181 10.07 2.85 19.07
CA HIS A 181 11.16 3.77 18.74
C HIS A 181 10.75 5.24 18.61
N CYS A 182 9.47 5.56 18.88
CA CYS A 182 8.90 6.91 18.78
C CYS A 182 9.03 7.57 17.39
N LEU A 183 9.06 6.78 16.32
CA LEU A 183 9.07 7.32 14.95
C LEU A 183 7.76 8.08 14.70
N ALA A 184 7.81 9.12 13.86
CA ALA A 184 6.63 9.89 13.49
C ALA A 184 5.65 9.04 12.65
N GLY A 185 4.39 9.46 12.61
CA GLY A 185 3.40 8.88 11.70
C GLY A 185 2.86 7.50 12.10
N VAL A 186 3.04 7.04 13.36
CA VAL A 186 2.46 5.78 13.87
C VAL A 186 0.97 5.68 13.58
N GLU A 187 0.22 6.76 13.78
CA GLU A 187 -1.22 6.78 13.53
C GLU A 187 -1.56 6.62 12.04
N GLY A 188 -0.75 7.18 11.14
CA GLY A 188 -0.87 6.94 9.70
C GLY A 188 -0.60 5.48 9.33
N LEU A 189 0.43 4.86 9.92
CA LEU A 189 0.70 3.43 9.69
C LEU A 189 -0.41 2.53 10.24
N ARG A 190 -1.00 2.88 11.39
CA ARG A 190 -2.16 2.18 11.95
C ARG A 190 -3.40 2.33 11.08
N HIS A 191 -3.62 3.51 10.49
CA HIS A 191 -4.67 3.72 9.51
C HIS A 191 -4.49 2.81 8.29
N VAL A 192 -3.28 2.76 7.73
CA VAL A 192 -2.97 1.83 6.62
C VAL A 192 -3.24 0.38 7.04
N LEU A 193 -2.80 -0.03 8.23
CA LEU A 193 -3.06 -1.39 8.74
C LEU A 193 -4.56 -1.68 8.87
N ALA A 194 -5.35 -0.71 9.36
CA ALA A 194 -6.80 -0.83 9.47
C ALA A 194 -7.42 -1.05 8.09
N LEU A 195 -7.09 -0.22 7.09
CA LEU A 195 -7.55 -0.39 5.71
C LEU A 195 -7.21 -1.77 5.15
N LEU A 196 -5.98 -2.23 5.34
CA LEU A 196 -5.54 -3.54 4.85
C LEU A 196 -6.21 -4.72 5.57
N THR A 197 -6.83 -4.50 6.73
CA THR A 197 -7.46 -5.55 7.53
C THR A 197 -8.98 -5.56 7.39
N THR A 198 -9.61 -4.39 7.33
CA THR A 198 -11.08 -4.25 7.32
C THR A 198 -11.64 -3.68 6.03
N GLY A 199 -10.81 -3.11 5.16
CA GLY A 199 -11.25 -2.26 4.05
C GLY A 199 -11.81 -0.93 4.57
N ALA A 200 -11.84 0.09 3.71
CA ALA A 200 -12.58 1.32 3.97
C ALA A 200 -14.08 1.01 4.00
N PRO A 201 -14.87 1.65 4.89
CA PRO A 201 -16.31 1.51 4.87
C PRO A 201 -16.83 1.96 3.49
N GLU A 202 -17.71 1.16 2.89
CA GLU A 202 -18.39 1.59 1.67
C GLU A 202 -19.13 2.89 1.97
N SER A 203 -18.78 3.94 1.22
CA SER A 203 -19.47 5.22 1.29
C SER A 203 -20.91 5.00 0.82
N ASP A 204 -21.85 4.91 1.75
CA ASP A 204 -23.28 4.98 1.44
C ASP A 204 -23.54 6.30 0.73
N GLY A 205 -23.69 6.22 -0.60
CA GLY A 205 -23.80 7.38 -1.47
C GLY A 205 -24.84 8.37 -0.95
N ASP A 206 -24.37 9.58 -0.66
CA ASP A 206 -25.19 10.73 -0.30
C ASP A 206 -26.24 10.93 -1.40
N SER A 207 -27.46 10.46 -1.14
CA SER A 207 -28.60 10.72 -2.01
C SER A 207 -29.00 12.17 -1.80
N ASP A 208 -28.32 13.05 -2.52
CA ASP A 208 -28.71 14.44 -2.71
C ASP A 208 -30.08 14.46 -3.40
N SER A 209 -31.14 14.38 -2.58
CA SER A 209 -32.51 14.60 -3.01
C SER A 209 -32.66 16.10 -3.21
N SER A 210 -32.48 16.52 -4.45
CA SER A 210 -32.76 17.87 -4.90
C SER A 210 -34.25 18.17 -4.66
N GLU A 211 -34.57 18.91 -3.61
CA GLU A 211 -35.88 19.55 -3.48
C GLU A 211 -35.92 20.72 -4.48
N GLU A 212 -36.63 20.50 -5.59
CA GLU A 212 -37.13 21.57 -6.46
C GLU A 212 -38.02 22.50 -5.63
N ALA A 213 -37.49 23.66 -5.26
CA ALA A 213 -38.30 24.76 -4.76
C ALA A 213 -38.94 25.48 -5.95
N GLU A 214 -40.16 25.08 -6.31
CA GLU A 214 -41.09 25.93 -7.05
C GLU A 214 -41.47 27.14 -6.17
N TYR A 215 -41.09 28.35 -6.60
CA TYR A 215 -41.86 29.59 -6.40
C TYR A 215 -41.56 30.60 -7.52
#